data_AF-A0A085WJ38-F1
#
_entry.id   AF-A0A085WJ38-F1
#
_cell.length_a   1.000
_cell.length_b   1.000
_cell.length_c   1.000
_cell.angle_alpha   90.00
_cell.angle_beta   90.00
_cell.angle_gamma   90.00
#
_symmetry.space_group_name_H-M   'P 1'
#
loop_
_entity.id
_entity.type
_entity.pdbx_description
1 polymer ?
#
loop_
_entity_poly.entity_id
_entity_poly.type
_entity_poly.pdbx_seq_one_letter_code
_entity_poly.pdbx_strand_id
1 'polypeptide(L)'
;MSTERVEKAWQSKGLQGYSIEAILGTLGHYGITVSEADFRKLVETGYPQDIALEWGKKWKGTGPFKPFHYAAAEELWRRWVPERLSPPDFAVALAELMGALTSLISGKQEAPVQAAFDKMNAIRQRMPLDDKGQPQLAFVERALGGFDEKVAEMFDSMAEVLAKMGQTAHADAFAEFEEFLLPDRRGIATAIVRANKNERDTALADLEAVSVDTSRTPISRILAVDALIHLGAWPQAVSRARPMMLQAEKDGDIHLAIDLCARLEHVYKATGDRAGLQALASDAARLNEMHDRMHPGHRHRR
;
A
#
# COMPACT_ATOMS: atom_id res chain seq x y z
N MET A 1 -22.36 -40.39 11.36
CA MET A 1 -22.17 -39.75 10.04
C MET A 1 -20.71 -39.90 9.68
N SER A 2 -20.39 -40.35 8.46
CA SER A 2 -19.01 -40.37 7.95
C SER A 2 -18.49 -38.95 7.95
N THR A 3 -17.57 -38.60 8.85
CA THR A 3 -16.90 -37.30 8.85
C THR A 3 -15.88 -37.36 7.73
N GLU A 4 -16.30 -36.97 6.53
CA GLU A 4 -15.40 -36.71 5.41
C GLU A 4 -14.30 -35.74 5.89
N ARG A 5 -13.05 -36.00 5.50
CA ARG A 5 -11.89 -35.22 5.96
C ARG A 5 -10.94 -35.02 4.81
N VAL A 6 -10.25 -33.89 4.83
CA VAL A 6 -9.21 -33.55 3.88
C VAL A 6 -7.96 -34.39 4.16
N GLU A 7 -7.42 -35.11 3.16
CA GLU A 7 -6.15 -35.81 3.31
C GLU A 7 -4.93 -34.88 3.23
N LYS A 8 -3.77 -35.37 3.68
CA LYS A 8 -2.50 -34.59 3.71
C LYS A 8 -2.06 -34.03 2.36
N ALA A 9 -2.51 -34.61 1.24
CA ALA A 9 -2.18 -34.15 -0.10
C ALA A 9 -2.77 -32.77 -0.46
N TRP A 10 -3.63 -32.21 0.39
CA TRP A 10 -4.19 -30.88 0.20
C TRP A 10 -3.13 -29.77 0.06
N GLN A 11 -1.96 -29.93 0.69
CA GLN A 11 -0.91 -28.91 0.62
C GLN A 11 -0.42 -28.68 -0.82
N SER A 12 -0.41 -29.73 -1.65
CA SER A 12 -0.02 -29.63 -3.05
C SER A 12 -1.21 -29.47 -3.99
N LYS A 13 -2.38 -30.02 -3.64
CA LYS A 13 -3.59 -29.99 -4.48
C LYS A 13 -4.49 -28.77 -4.27
N GLY A 14 -4.31 -28.04 -3.16
CA GLY A 14 -5.28 -27.04 -2.71
C GLY A 14 -6.54 -27.66 -2.11
N LEU A 15 -7.53 -26.82 -1.78
CA LEU A 15 -8.80 -27.22 -1.18
C LEU A 15 -9.98 -27.23 -2.16
N GLN A 16 -9.78 -26.77 -3.40
CA GLN A 16 -10.84 -26.58 -4.39
C GLN A 16 -11.59 -27.88 -4.71
N GLY A 17 -10.90 -29.03 -4.72
CA GLY A 17 -11.49 -30.34 -5.01
C GLY A 17 -12.22 -31.01 -3.84
N TYR A 18 -12.20 -30.43 -2.63
CA TYR A 18 -12.82 -31.00 -1.44
C TYR A 18 -14.21 -30.43 -1.21
N SER A 19 -15.12 -31.22 -0.63
CA SER A 19 -16.45 -30.75 -0.19
C SER A 19 -16.34 -29.74 0.96
N ILE A 20 -17.38 -28.92 1.16
CA ILE A 20 -17.43 -27.99 2.29
C ILE A 20 -17.43 -28.80 3.60
N GLU A 21 -18.16 -29.91 3.62
CA GLU A 21 -18.26 -30.85 4.73
C GLU A 21 -16.89 -31.41 5.13
N ALA A 22 -16.04 -31.77 4.16
CA ALA A 22 -14.69 -32.24 4.43
C ALA A 22 -13.79 -31.17 5.06
N ILE A 23 -13.91 -29.92 4.59
CA ILE A 23 -13.16 -28.78 5.13
C ILE A 23 -13.61 -28.50 6.57
N LEU A 24 -14.92 -28.39 6.80
CA LEU A 24 -15.49 -28.16 8.13
C LEU A 24 -15.21 -29.32 9.09
N GLY A 25 -15.29 -30.57 8.63
CA GLY A 25 -14.94 -31.75 9.40
C GLY A 25 -13.48 -31.76 9.83
N THR A 26 -12.58 -31.29 8.96
CA THR A 26 -11.16 -31.15 9.27
C THR A 26 -10.90 -30.00 10.26
N LEU A 27 -11.58 -28.85 10.09
CA LEU A 27 -11.53 -27.75 11.06
C LEU A 27 -11.99 -28.21 12.45
N GLY A 28 -13.14 -28.87 12.52
CA GLY A 28 -13.73 -29.37 13.78
C GLY A 28 -12.83 -30.39 14.47
N HIS A 29 -12.23 -31.32 13.72
CA HIS A 29 -11.29 -32.29 14.27
C HIS A 29 -10.09 -31.63 14.99
N TYR A 30 -9.64 -30.48 14.48
CA TYR A 30 -8.50 -29.74 15.05
C TYR A 30 -8.92 -28.55 15.94
N GLY A 31 -10.19 -28.52 16.39
CA GLY A 31 -10.65 -27.62 17.44
C GLY A 31 -11.39 -26.37 16.99
N ILE A 32 -11.71 -26.24 15.69
CA ILE A 32 -12.44 -25.10 15.14
C ILE A 32 -13.82 -25.56 14.68
N THR A 33 -14.83 -25.27 15.48
CA THR A 33 -16.23 -25.50 15.10
C THR A 33 -16.80 -24.22 14.50
N VAL A 34 -17.21 -24.28 13.25
CA VAL A 34 -17.81 -23.14 12.54
C VAL A 34 -18.89 -23.66 11.59
N SER A 35 -20.06 -23.02 11.59
CA SER A 35 -21.12 -23.24 10.59
C SER A 35 -21.07 -22.18 9.49
N GLU A 36 -21.82 -22.37 8.40
CA GLU A 36 -21.98 -21.32 7.38
C GLU A 36 -22.55 -20.02 7.98
N ALA A 37 -23.54 -20.12 8.86
CA ALA A 37 -24.15 -18.96 9.51
C ALA A 37 -23.14 -18.20 10.39
N ASP A 38 -22.32 -18.92 11.16
CA ASP A 38 -21.26 -18.32 11.96
C ASP A 38 -20.20 -17.65 11.08
N PHE A 39 -19.79 -18.33 10.00
CA PHE A 39 -18.80 -17.79 9.07
C PHE A 39 -19.32 -16.54 8.36
N ARG A 40 -20.57 -16.55 7.88
CA ARG A 40 -21.22 -15.37 7.28
C ARG A 40 -21.23 -14.17 8.22
N LYS A 41 -21.40 -14.39 9.52
CA LYS A 41 -21.28 -13.33 10.52
C LYS A 41 -19.83 -12.86 10.71
N LEU A 42 -18.86 -13.78 10.70
CA LEU A 42 -17.44 -13.42 10.83
C LEU A 42 -16.96 -12.54 9.67
N VAL A 43 -17.40 -12.85 8.45
CA VAL A 43 -16.97 -12.10 7.25
C VAL A 43 -17.57 -10.69 7.20
N GLU A 44 -18.67 -10.39 7.91
CA GLU A 44 -19.22 -9.03 8.01
C GLU A 44 -18.16 -8.05 8.55
N THR A 45 -17.29 -8.50 9.45
CA THR A 45 -16.33 -7.65 10.17
C THR A 45 -14.86 -8.00 9.97
N GLY A 46 -14.54 -9.06 9.22
CA GLY A 46 -13.15 -9.52 9.04
C GLY A 46 -12.88 -10.10 7.66
N TYR A 47 -11.60 -10.22 7.30
CA TYR A 47 -11.14 -10.87 6.07
C TYR A 47 -10.62 -12.29 6.37
N PRO A 48 -10.41 -13.15 5.35
CA PRO A 48 -9.99 -14.55 5.56
C PRO A 48 -8.76 -14.70 6.47
N GLN A 49 -7.78 -13.81 6.31
CA GLN A 49 -6.55 -13.82 7.13
C GLN A 49 -6.84 -13.52 8.61
N ASP A 50 -7.73 -12.57 8.91
CA ASP A 50 -8.10 -12.24 10.30
C ASP A 50 -8.85 -13.41 10.94
N ILE A 51 -9.79 -14.01 10.19
CA ILE A 51 -10.54 -15.19 10.62
C ILE A 51 -9.57 -16.34 10.91
N ALA A 52 -8.61 -16.57 10.02
CA ALA A 52 -7.58 -17.57 10.21
C ALA A 52 -6.70 -17.28 11.43
N LEU A 53 -6.29 -16.03 11.66
CA LEU A 53 -5.51 -15.65 12.84
C LEU A 53 -6.28 -15.93 14.15
N GLU A 54 -7.57 -15.61 14.20
CA GLU A 54 -8.42 -15.94 15.34
C GLU A 54 -8.58 -17.45 15.53
N TRP A 55 -8.75 -18.21 14.45
CA TRP A 55 -8.76 -19.67 14.50
C TRP A 55 -7.41 -20.23 14.97
N GLY A 56 -6.30 -19.63 14.54
CA GLY A 56 -4.94 -20.03 14.89
C GLY A 56 -4.70 -20.07 16.40
N LYS A 57 -5.36 -19.20 17.18
CA LYS A 57 -5.28 -19.19 18.66
C LYS A 57 -5.82 -20.48 19.31
N LYS A 58 -6.69 -21.22 18.63
CA LYS A 58 -7.33 -22.45 19.11
C LYS A 58 -6.94 -23.69 18.28
N TRP A 59 -6.20 -23.49 17.20
CA TRP A 59 -5.85 -24.53 16.23
C TRP A 59 -4.90 -25.58 16.80
N LYS A 60 -5.27 -26.86 16.66
CA LYS A 60 -4.46 -28.01 17.13
C LYS A 60 -3.78 -28.80 16.01
N GLY A 61 -3.92 -28.37 14.75
CA GLY A 61 -3.33 -29.06 13.61
C GLY A 61 -1.81 -28.89 13.55
N THR A 62 -1.11 -29.98 13.27
CA THR A 62 0.36 -30.03 13.18
C THR A 62 0.82 -30.60 11.84
N GLY A 63 2.13 -30.54 11.57
CA GLY A 63 2.72 -31.06 10.33
C GLY A 63 2.04 -30.48 9.08
N PRO A 64 1.59 -31.30 8.13
CA PRO A 64 0.90 -30.83 6.92
C PRO A 64 -0.36 -30.01 7.19
N PHE A 65 -1.01 -30.15 8.35
CA PHE A 65 -2.22 -29.41 8.71
C PHE A 65 -1.93 -28.13 9.51
N LYS A 66 -0.66 -27.82 9.82
CA LYS A 66 -0.30 -26.58 10.51
C LYS A 66 -0.86 -25.33 9.80
N PRO A 67 -0.73 -25.18 8.46
CA PRO A 67 -1.30 -24.02 7.75
C PRO A 67 -2.76 -24.19 7.31
N PHE A 68 -3.42 -25.31 7.64
CA PHE A 68 -4.73 -25.64 7.07
C PHE A 68 -5.82 -24.60 7.36
N HIS A 69 -5.83 -24.02 8.57
CA HIS A 69 -6.84 -23.04 8.95
C HIS A 69 -6.78 -21.75 8.11
N TYR A 70 -5.61 -21.36 7.59
CA TYR A 70 -5.50 -20.27 6.62
C TYR A 70 -6.16 -20.63 5.29
N ALA A 71 -5.75 -21.76 4.71
CA ALA A 71 -6.31 -22.22 3.43
C ALA A 71 -7.82 -22.47 3.52
N ALA A 72 -8.31 -23.00 4.65
CA ALA A 72 -9.72 -23.24 4.89
C ALA A 72 -10.53 -21.95 4.99
N ALA A 73 -10.02 -20.92 5.69
CA ALA A 73 -10.69 -19.63 5.76
C ALA A 73 -10.82 -18.98 4.37
N GLU A 74 -9.77 -19.04 3.55
CA GLU A 74 -9.78 -18.53 2.18
C GLU A 74 -10.75 -19.31 1.27
N GLU A 75 -10.72 -20.64 1.32
CA GLU A 75 -11.58 -21.46 0.46
C GLU A 75 -13.06 -21.34 0.86
N LEU A 76 -13.36 -21.28 2.17
CA LEU A 76 -14.72 -21.05 2.65
C LEU A 76 -15.22 -19.66 2.30
N TRP A 77 -14.35 -18.63 2.38
CA TRP A 77 -14.68 -17.29 1.89
C TRP A 77 -15.07 -17.28 0.42
N ARG A 78 -14.21 -17.87 -0.42
CA ARG A 78 -14.45 -17.94 -1.87
C ARG A 78 -15.77 -18.62 -2.21
N ARG A 79 -16.19 -19.62 -1.44
CA ARG A 79 -17.43 -20.37 -1.67
C ARG A 79 -18.67 -19.69 -1.13
N TRP A 80 -18.61 -19.12 0.06
CA TRP A 80 -19.79 -18.58 0.75
C TRP A 80 -20.06 -17.10 0.50
N VAL A 81 -19.03 -16.32 0.14
CA VAL A 81 -19.14 -14.91 -0.24
C VAL A 81 -18.39 -14.61 -1.55
N PRO A 82 -18.68 -15.34 -2.65
CA PRO A 82 -17.96 -15.24 -3.91
C PRO A 82 -18.00 -13.83 -4.53
N GLU A 83 -19.01 -13.04 -4.20
CA GLU A 83 -19.18 -11.66 -4.67
C GLU A 83 -18.14 -10.71 -4.05
N ARG A 84 -17.69 -10.97 -2.82
CA ARG A 84 -16.76 -10.10 -2.10
C ARG A 84 -15.32 -10.37 -2.50
N LEU A 85 -14.61 -9.31 -2.87
CA LEU A 85 -13.18 -9.38 -3.15
C LEU A 85 -12.40 -9.62 -1.84
N SER A 86 -11.47 -10.57 -1.86
CA SER A 86 -10.54 -10.79 -0.75
C SER A 86 -9.23 -10.02 -0.98
N PRO A 87 -8.53 -9.57 0.09
CA PRO A 87 -7.23 -8.93 -0.06
C PRO A 87 -6.18 -9.80 -0.79
N PRO A 88 -6.08 -11.13 -0.54
CA PRO A 88 -5.18 -12.00 -1.30
C PRO A 88 -5.50 -12.07 -2.79
N ASP A 89 -6.78 -12.18 -3.18
CA ASP A 89 -7.15 -12.22 -4.61
C ASP A 89 -6.79 -10.91 -5.32
N PHE A 90 -6.95 -9.76 -4.64
CA PHE A 90 -6.49 -8.48 -5.15
C PHE A 90 -4.96 -8.43 -5.28
N ALA A 91 -4.23 -8.85 -4.25
CA ALA A 91 -2.77 -8.85 -4.23
C ALA A 91 -2.18 -9.69 -5.37
N VAL A 92 -2.77 -10.86 -5.66
CA VAL A 92 -2.38 -11.72 -6.79
C VAL A 92 -2.58 -10.99 -8.12
N ALA A 93 -3.72 -10.36 -8.33
CA ALA A 93 -3.99 -9.63 -9.57
C ALA A 93 -3.08 -8.40 -9.75
N LEU A 94 -2.78 -7.69 -8.65
CA LEU A 94 -1.82 -6.60 -8.67
C LEU A 94 -0.40 -7.10 -9.00
N ALA A 95 0.04 -8.21 -8.40
CA ALA A 95 1.33 -8.81 -8.71
C ALA A 95 1.42 -9.28 -10.16
N GLU A 96 0.34 -9.83 -10.73
CA GLU A 96 0.27 -10.17 -12.16
C GLU A 96 0.38 -8.94 -13.07
N LEU A 97 -0.32 -7.84 -12.73
CA LEU A 97 -0.22 -6.57 -13.44
C LEU A 97 1.21 -6.02 -13.40
N MET A 98 1.80 -5.94 -12.21
CA MET A 98 3.19 -5.50 -12.04
C MET A 98 4.16 -6.42 -12.80
N GLY A 99 3.96 -7.74 -12.77
CA GLY A 99 4.78 -8.70 -13.52
C GLY A 99 4.69 -8.53 -15.04
N ALA A 100 3.49 -8.24 -15.57
CA ALA A 100 3.29 -7.93 -16.98
C ALA A 100 3.98 -6.62 -17.38
N LEU A 101 3.86 -5.57 -16.56
CA LEU A 101 4.52 -4.28 -16.79
C LEU A 101 6.04 -4.38 -16.69
N THR A 102 6.58 -5.11 -15.71
CA THR A 102 8.03 -5.38 -15.61
C THR A 102 8.55 -6.16 -16.83
N SER A 103 7.75 -7.08 -17.38
CA SER A 103 8.10 -7.79 -18.61
C SER A 103 8.15 -6.87 -19.82
N LEU A 104 7.20 -5.94 -19.92
CA LEU A 104 7.19 -4.88 -20.95
C LEU A 104 8.42 -3.98 -20.82
N ILE A 105 8.73 -3.53 -19.59
CA ILE A 105 9.91 -2.71 -19.27
C ILE A 105 11.21 -3.42 -19.66
N SER A 106 11.24 -4.75 -19.51
CA SER A 106 12.39 -5.58 -19.90
C SER A 106 12.46 -5.85 -21.41
N GLY A 107 11.61 -5.22 -22.23
CA GLY A 107 11.64 -5.33 -23.69
C GLY A 107 10.94 -6.57 -24.27
N LYS A 108 10.17 -7.31 -23.47
CA LYS A 108 9.39 -8.45 -23.98
C LYS A 108 8.15 -7.94 -24.73
N GLN A 109 8.15 -8.07 -26.05
CA GLN A 109 7.09 -7.55 -26.92
C GLN A 109 5.70 -8.20 -26.71
N GLU A 110 5.66 -9.44 -26.19
CA GLU A 110 4.41 -10.20 -25.98
C GLU A 110 3.91 -10.17 -24.52
N ALA A 111 4.30 -9.16 -23.73
CA ALA A 111 3.80 -9.04 -22.36
C ALA A 111 2.27 -8.84 -22.37
N PRO A 112 1.49 -9.62 -21.59
CA PRO A 112 0.02 -9.58 -21.61
C PRO A 112 -0.54 -8.39 -20.82
N VAL A 113 -0.01 -7.19 -21.04
CA VAL A 113 -0.29 -5.97 -20.25
C VAL A 113 -1.76 -5.58 -20.31
N GLN A 114 -2.36 -5.59 -21.51
CA GLN A 114 -3.78 -5.25 -21.65
C GLN A 114 -4.67 -6.22 -20.87
N ALA A 115 -4.43 -7.53 -21.00
CA ALA A 115 -5.19 -8.54 -20.26
C ALA A 115 -5.03 -8.39 -18.74
N ALA A 116 -3.83 -8.02 -18.27
CA ALA A 116 -3.59 -7.77 -16.86
C ALA A 116 -4.32 -6.51 -16.36
N PHE A 117 -4.35 -5.42 -17.15
CA PHE A 117 -5.15 -4.24 -16.82
C PHE A 117 -6.65 -4.53 -16.83
N ASP A 118 -7.16 -5.30 -17.81
CA ASP A 118 -8.57 -5.67 -17.87
C ASP A 118 -8.98 -6.49 -16.64
N LYS A 119 -8.14 -7.45 -16.22
CA LYS A 119 -8.34 -8.21 -14.98
C LYS A 119 -8.33 -7.30 -13.76
N MET A 120 -7.36 -6.38 -13.67
CA MET A 120 -7.26 -5.45 -12.54
C MET A 120 -8.47 -4.51 -12.48
N ASN A 121 -8.95 -4.01 -13.61
CA ASN A 121 -10.13 -3.16 -13.69
C ASN A 121 -11.40 -3.90 -13.27
N ALA A 122 -11.57 -5.16 -13.68
CA ALA A 122 -12.70 -5.99 -13.25
C ALA A 122 -12.67 -6.24 -11.73
N ILE A 123 -11.49 -6.44 -11.15
CA ILE A 123 -11.31 -6.61 -9.70
C ILE A 123 -11.54 -5.30 -8.96
N ARG A 124 -11.05 -4.17 -9.48
CA ARG A 124 -11.23 -2.83 -8.90
C ARG A 124 -12.70 -2.50 -8.69
N GLN A 125 -13.60 -2.90 -9.60
CA GLN A 125 -15.05 -2.70 -9.47
C GLN A 125 -15.68 -3.40 -8.26
N ARG A 126 -15.01 -4.42 -7.70
CA ARG A 126 -15.46 -5.19 -6.54
C ARG A 126 -14.76 -4.78 -5.24
N MET A 127 -13.90 -3.76 -5.29
CA MET A 127 -13.13 -3.32 -4.13
C MET A 127 -14.08 -2.75 -3.07
N PRO A 128 -13.90 -3.12 -1.78
CA PRO A 128 -14.68 -2.52 -0.72
C PRO A 128 -14.31 -1.04 -0.57
N LEU A 129 -15.32 -0.18 -0.61
CA LEU A 129 -15.18 1.26 -0.44
C LEU A 129 -15.71 1.71 0.92
N ASP A 130 -15.19 2.83 1.41
CA ASP A 130 -15.71 3.55 2.57
C ASP A 130 -16.88 4.46 2.20
N ASP A 131 -17.44 5.17 3.19
CA ASP A 131 -18.57 6.09 2.99
C ASP A 131 -18.24 7.29 2.08
N LYS A 132 -16.94 7.53 1.79
CA LYS A 132 -16.44 8.57 0.88
C LYS A 132 -16.09 8.03 -0.51
N GLY A 133 -16.42 6.76 -0.78
CA GLY A 133 -16.10 6.08 -2.04
C GLY A 133 -14.60 5.81 -2.24
N GLN A 134 -13.80 5.83 -1.18
CA GLN A 134 -12.37 5.49 -1.22
C GLN A 134 -12.15 4.02 -0.85
N PRO A 135 -11.08 3.36 -1.30
CA PRO A 135 -10.74 2.03 -0.82
C PRO A 135 -10.66 1.97 0.70
N GLN A 136 -11.29 0.96 1.29
CA GLN A 136 -11.19 0.76 2.75
C GLN A 136 -9.73 0.51 3.14
N LEU A 137 -9.18 1.36 4.01
CA LEU A 137 -7.77 1.27 4.44
C LEU A 137 -7.39 -0.13 4.92
N ALA A 138 -8.23 -0.74 5.76
CA ALA A 138 -8.03 -2.09 6.28
C ALA A 138 -7.91 -3.16 5.18
N PHE A 139 -8.60 -2.99 4.05
CA PHE A 139 -8.47 -3.88 2.88
C PHE A 139 -7.13 -3.66 2.19
N VAL A 140 -6.78 -2.40 1.92
CA VAL A 140 -5.55 -2.02 1.21
C VAL A 140 -4.31 -2.46 2.01
N GLU A 141 -4.27 -2.22 3.31
CA GLU A 141 -3.17 -2.63 4.20
C GLU A 141 -2.95 -4.16 4.18
N ARG A 142 -4.02 -4.95 4.16
CA ARG A 142 -3.92 -6.41 4.09
C ARG A 142 -3.46 -6.88 2.71
N ALA A 143 -3.97 -6.25 1.66
CA ALA A 143 -3.62 -6.57 0.29
C ALA A 143 -2.14 -6.27 0.00
N LEU A 144 -1.65 -5.12 0.48
CA LEU A 144 -0.27 -4.68 0.29
C LEU A 144 0.68 -5.20 1.38
N GLY A 145 0.17 -5.69 2.51
CA GLY A 145 1.00 -6.16 3.63
C GLY A 145 1.89 -7.37 3.33
N GLY A 146 1.65 -8.07 2.21
CA GLY A 146 2.53 -9.11 1.69
C GLY A 146 3.70 -8.60 0.85
N PHE A 147 3.76 -7.30 0.54
CA PHE A 147 4.84 -6.72 -0.26
C PHE A 147 6.06 -6.53 0.63
N ASP A 148 7.19 -7.07 0.20
CA ASP A 148 8.48 -6.68 0.78
C ASP A 148 8.90 -5.31 0.25
N GLU A 149 9.98 -4.77 0.81
CA GLU A 149 10.54 -3.46 0.44
C GLU A 149 10.78 -3.35 -1.07
N LYS A 150 11.27 -4.41 -1.72
CA LYS A 150 11.58 -4.40 -3.16
C LYS A 150 10.31 -4.33 -4.01
N VAL A 151 9.27 -5.08 -3.63
CA VAL A 151 7.99 -5.04 -4.34
C VAL A 151 7.31 -3.69 -4.14
N ALA A 152 7.39 -3.11 -2.93
CA ALA A 152 6.86 -1.78 -2.66
C ALA A 152 7.59 -0.70 -3.48
N GLU A 153 8.92 -0.72 -3.54
CA GLU A 153 9.71 0.19 -4.40
C GLU A 153 9.37 0.03 -5.88
N MET A 154 9.17 -1.21 -6.33
CA MET A 154 8.76 -1.48 -7.71
C MET A 154 7.35 -0.96 -8.00
N PHE A 155 6.42 -1.06 -7.06
CA PHE A 155 5.08 -0.48 -7.17
C PHE A 155 5.17 1.05 -7.28
N ASP A 156 5.91 1.68 -6.37
CA ASP A 156 6.05 3.15 -6.27
C ASP A 156 6.72 3.78 -7.51
N SER A 157 7.64 3.06 -8.16
CA SER A 157 8.38 3.58 -9.32
C SER A 157 7.78 3.21 -10.68
N MET A 158 6.80 2.29 -10.73
CA MET A 158 6.30 1.68 -11.96
C MET A 158 5.79 2.72 -12.97
N ALA A 159 4.90 3.62 -12.54
CA ALA A 159 4.30 4.63 -13.42
C ALA A 159 5.37 5.53 -14.05
N GLU A 160 6.35 5.96 -13.26
CA GLU A 160 7.45 6.80 -13.73
C GLU A 160 8.35 6.06 -14.73
N VAL A 161 8.74 4.82 -14.43
CA VAL A 161 9.58 4.02 -15.33
C VAL A 161 8.89 3.82 -16.68
N LEU A 162 7.59 3.50 -16.67
CA LEU A 162 6.79 3.39 -17.89
C LEU A 162 6.79 4.72 -18.68
N ALA A 163 6.61 5.85 -18.00
CA ALA A 163 6.62 7.17 -18.64
C ALA A 163 7.98 7.47 -19.30
N LYS A 164 9.09 7.23 -18.60
CA LYS A 164 10.46 7.40 -19.12
C LYS A 164 10.76 6.51 -20.32
N MET A 165 10.16 5.33 -20.38
CA MET A 165 10.26 4.41 -21.50
C MET A 165 9.34 4.74 -22.69
N GLY A 166 8.56 5.82 -22.59
CA GLY A 166 7.60 6.21 -23.62
C GLY A 166 6.32 5.37 -23.64
N GLN A 167 6.09 4.51 -22.64
CA GLN A 167 4.86 3.73 -22.47
C GLN A 167 3.77 4.57 -21.80
N THR A 168 3.46 5.73 -22.38
CA THR A 168 2.69 6.79 -21.70
C THR A 168 1.29 6.37 -21.30
N ALA A 169 0.58 5.61 -22.15
CA ALA A 169 -0.76 5.14 -21.84
C ALA A 169 -0.77 4.18 -20.63
N HIS A 170 0.24 3.31 -20.52
CA HIS A 170 0.37 2.41 -19.38
C HIS A 170 0.82 3.15 -18.12
N ALA A 171 1.67 4.17 -18.25
CA ALA A 171 2.06 5.04 -17.16
C ALA A 171 0.86 5.79 -16.57
N ASP A 172 0.04 6.42 -17.42
CA ASP A 172 -1.16 7.13 -17.01
C ASP A 172 -2.15 6.18 -16.31
N ALA A 173 -2.43 5.01 -16.90
CA ALA A 173 -3.33 4.01 -16.31
C ALA A 173 -2.84 3.47 -14.96
N PHE A 174 -1.53 3.24 -14.80
CA PHE A 174 -0.97 2.78 -13.53
C PHE A 174 -0.98 3.88 -12.47
N ALA A 175 -0.65 5.12 -12.83
CA ALA A 175 -0.72 6.26 -11.91
C ALA A 175 -2.16 6.48 -11.39
N GLU A 176 -3.16 6.43 -12.27
CA GLU A 176 -4.57 6.53 -11.86
C GLU A 176 -4.98 5.39 -10.90
N PHE A 177 -4.47 4.18 -11.14
CA PHE A 177 -4.72 3.04 -10.29
C PHE A 177 -4.04 3.19 -8.91
N GLU A 178 -2.79 3.63 -8.89
CA GLU A 178 -2.04 3.91 -7.67
C GLU A 178 -2.74 4.96 -6.81
N GLU A 179 -3.15 6.08 -7.41
CA GLU A 179 -3.84 7.17 -6.71
C GLU A 179 -5.25 6.82 -6.24
N PHE A 180 -5.88 5.86 -6.92
CA PHE A 180 -7.11 5.26 -6.43
C PHE A 180 -6.84 4.41 -5.19
N LEU A 181 -5.82 3.54 -5.25
CA LEU A 181 -5.48 2.61 -4.16
C LEU A 181 -4.95 3.34 -2.92
N LEU A 182 -4.19 4.42 -3.12
CA LEU A 182 -3.55 5.23 -2.09
C LEU A 182 -4.05 6.68 -2.21
N PRO A 183 -5.20 7.03 -1.61
CA PRO A 183 -5.83 8.34 -1.78
C PRO A 183 -4.93 9.52 -1.38
N ASP A 184 -4.01 9.34 -0.43
CA ASP A 184 -3.02 10.36 -0.06
C ASP A 184 -2.08 10.73 -1.22
N ARG A 185 -1.93 9.86 -2.21
CA ARG A 185 -1.12 10.09 -3.42
C ARG A 185 -1.89 10.78 -4.55
N ARG A 186 -3.19 11.07 -4.39
CA ARG A 186 -4.02 11.65 -5.45
C ARG A 186 -3.44 12.94 -6.03
N GLY A 187 -3.23 12.97 -7.34
CA GLY A 187 -2.61 14.04 -8.10
C GLY A 187 -1.08 14.04 -8.09
N ILE A 188 -0.41 13.15 -7.33
CA ILE A 188 1.05 13.14 -7.19
C ILE A 188 1.69 12.21 -8.22
N ALA A 189 1.27 10.94 -8.30
CA ALA A 189 1.82 9.99 -9.27
C ALA A 189 1.57 10.45 -10.71
N THR A 190 0.37 10.97 -10.98
CA THR A 190 -0.02 11.56 -12.27
C THR A 190 0.86 12.76 -12.61
N ALA A 191 1.17 13.63 -11.65
CA ALA A 191 2.07 14.76 -11.88
C ALA A 191 3.50 14.29 -12.21
N ILE A 192 4.02 13.26 -11.55
CA ILE A 192 5.32 12.67 -11.88
C ILE A 192 5.32 12.12 -13.31
N VAL A 193 4.27 11.39 -13.71
CA VAL A 193 4.12 10.89 -15.09
C VAL A 193 4.08 12.05 -16.09
N ARG A 194 3.28 13.09 -15.83
CA ARG A 194 3.19 14.28 -16.69
C ARG A 194 4.52 15.03 -16.81
N ALA A 195 5.28 15.15 -15.73
CA ALA A 195 6.61 15.75 -15.76
C ALA A 195 7.57 14.99 -16.70
N ASN A 196 7.44 13.66 -16.79
CA ASN A 196 8.19 12.82 -17.72
C ASN A 196 7.63 12.82 -19.17
N LYS A 197 6.46 13.41 -19.39
CA LYS A 197 5.79 13.58 -20.71
C LYS A 197 5.98 14.98 -21.30
N ASN A 198 6.97 15.74 -20.83
CA ASN A 198 7.25 17.13 -21.22
C ASN A 198 6.23 18.17 -20.71
N GLU A 199 5.41 17.83 -19.71
CA GLU A 199 4.48 18.76 -19.03
C GLU A 199 5.03 19.21 -17.66
N ARG A 200 6.35 19.38 -17.58
CA ARG A 200 7.07 19.58 -16.31
C ARG A 200 6.56 20.78 -15.51
N ASP A 201 6.47 21.96 -16.12
CA ASP A 201 6.12 23.17 -15.37
C ASP A 201 4.71 23.11 -14.79
N THR A 202 3.74 22.59 -15.56
CA THR A 202 2.37 22.38 -15.08
C THR A 202 2.30 21.30 -14.00
N ALA A 203 3.06 20.21 -14.13
CA ALA A 203 3.12 19.17 -13.11
C ALA A 203 3.72 19.68 -11.79
N LEU A 204 4.78 20.50 -11.86
CA LEU A 204 5.35 21.13 -10.67
C LEU A 204 4.36 22.07 -10.00
N ALA A 205 3.62 22.88 -10.76
CA ALA A 205 2.59 23.76 -10.23
C ALA A 205 1.47 22.98 -9.51
N ASP A 206 1.05 21.83 -10.06
CA ASP A 206 0.04 20.98 -9.43
C ASP A 206 0.55 20.36 -8.12
N LEU A 207 1.80 19.90 -8.08
CA LEU A 207 2.43 19.40 -6.84
C LEU A 207 2.56 20.49 -5.78
N GLU A 208 2.93 21.71 -6.18
CA GLU A 208 2.95 22.86 -5.27
C GLU A 208 1.56 23.15 -4.71
N ALA A 209 0.51 23.10 -5.53
CA ALA A 209 -0.87 23.27 -5.08
C ALA A 209 -1.29 22.21 -4.07
N VAL A 210 -0.95 20.93 -4.32
CA VAL A 210 -1.21 19.84 -3.36
C VAL A 210 -0.47 20.08 -2.04
N SER A 211 0.78 20.53 -2.07
CA SER A 211 1.60 20.73 -0.86
C SER A 211 1.05 21.79 0.10
N VAL A 212 0.22 22.71 -0.36
CA VAL A 212 -0.36 23.79 0.47
C VAL A 212 -1.85 23.62 0.76
N ASP A 213 -2.50 22.62 0.15
CA ASP A 213 -3.94 22.36 0.30
C ASP A 213 -4.24 21.78 1.69
N THR A 214 -4.69 22.62 2.62
CA THR A 214 -5.00 22.23 3.99
C THR A 214 -6.25 21.37 4.13
N SER A 215 -7.02 21.16 3.05
CA SER A 215 -8.11 20.17 3.04
C SER A 215 -7.60 18.73 2.93
N ARG A 216 -6.33 18.56 2.54
CA ARG A 216 -5.65 17.26 2.45
C ARG A 216 -4.96 16.87 3.76
N THR A 217 -4.67 15.58 3.89
CA THR A 217 -3.90 15.04 5.00
C THR A 217 -2.49 15.61 5.03
N PRO A 218 -1.84 15.70 6.21
CA PRO A 218 -0.42 16.05 6.30
C PRO A 218 0.45 15.16 5.42
N ILE A 219 0.19 13.85 5.40
CA ILE A 219 0.91 12.87 4.58
C ILE A 219 0.84 13.23 3.10
N SER A 220 -0.35 13.51 2.55
CA SER A 220 -0.51 13.88 1.13
C SER A 220 0.31 15.12 0.77
N ARG A 221 0.32 16.14 1.65
CA ARG A 221 1.10 17.36 1.43
C ARG A 221 2.62 17.12 1.46
N ILE A 222 3.09 16.24 2.35
CA ILE A 222 4.50 15.83 2.42
C ILE A 222 4.88 15.03 1.17
N LEU A 223 4.05 14.10 0.73
CA LEU A 223 4.31 13.30 -0.48
C LEU A 223 4.40 14.18 -1.73
N ALA A 224 3.65 15.29 -1.79
CA ALA A 224 3.81 16.27 -2.87
C ALA A 224 5.16 17.02 -2.80
N VAL A 225 5.64 17.34 -1.60
CA VAL A 225 7.00 17.86 -1.41
C VAL A 225 8.05 16.83 -1.84
N ASP A 226 7.87 15.56 -1.46
CA ASP A 226 8.78 14.48 -1.87
C ASP A 226 8.79 14.30 -3.39
N ALA A 227 7.66 14.46 -4.07
CA ALA A 227 7.59 14.46 -5.53
C ALA A 227 8.31 15.66 -6.16
N LEU A 228 8.23 16.87 -5.56
CA LEU A 228 9.02 18.02 -6.01
C LEU A 228 10.53 17.76 -5.87
N ILE A 229 10.95 17.18 -4.74
CA ILE A 229 12.33 16.76 -4.47
C ILE A 229 12.77 15.73 -5.51
N HIS A 230 11.97 14.69 -5.73
CA HIS A 230 12.23 13.63 -6.69
C HIS A 230 12.42 14.16 -8.12
N LEU A 231 11.59 15.12 -8.52
CA LEU A 231 11.71 15.77 -9.83
C LEU A 231 12.87 16.78 -9.89
N GLY A 232 13.60 17.03 -8.81
CA GLY A 232 14.70 18.00 -8.74
C GLY A 232 14.25 19.46 -8.73
N ALA A 233 12.99 19.74 -8.38
CA ALA A 233 12.44 21.09 -8.25
C ALA A 233 12.80 21.69 -6.89
N TRP A 234 14.11 21.83 -6.63
CA TRP A 234 14.66 22.23 -5.32
C TRP A 234 14.09 23.56 -4.78
N PRO A 235 14.01 24.65 -5.58
CA PRO A 235 13.47 25.91 -5.06
C PRO A 235 12.01 25.79 -4.63
N GLN A 236 11.18 25.08 -5.42
CA GLN A 236 9.79 24.80 -5.11
C GLN A 236 9.70 23.97 -3.83
N ALA A 237 10.44 22.86 -3.74
CA ALA A 237 10.46 21.99 -2.57
C ALA A 237 10.79 22.77 -1.28
N VAL A 238 11.82 23.62 -1.27
CA VAL A 238 12.17 24.47 -0.12
C VAL A 238 11.03 25.43 0.21
N SER A 239 10.48 26.11 -0.80
CA SER A 239 9.42 27.11 -0.61
C SER A 239 8.14 26.54 0.01
N ARG A 240 7.90 25.22 -0.15
CA ARG A 240 6.74 24.52 0.41
C ARG A 240 7.05 23.81 1.72
N ALA A 241 8.19 23.11 1.80
CA ALA A 241 8.59 22.36 2.99
C ALA A 241 8.92 23.26 4.19
N ARG A 242 9.59 24.40 3.97
CA ARG A 242 10.03 25.27 5.07
C ARG A 242 8.86 25.90 5.83
N PRO A 243 7.85 26.52 5.19
CA PRO A 243 6.67 27.00 5.91
C PRO A 243 5.89 25.88 6.59
N MET A 244 5.78 24.71 5.95
CA MET A 244 5.10 23.55 6.53
C MET A 244 5.78 23.07 7.81
N MET A 245 7.12 23.02 7.83
CA MET A 245 7.92 22.65 9.00
C MET A 245 7.68 23.60 10.17
N LEU A 246 7.73 24.91 9.91
CA LEU A 246 7.51 25.94 10.93
C LEU A 246 6.08 25.92 11.47
N GLN A 247 5.10 25.62 10.60
CA GLN A 247 3.70 25.50 11.01
C GLN A 247 3.47 24.23 11.85
N ALA A 248 4.04 23.09 11.45
CA ALA A 248 3.96 21.84 12.21
C ALA A 248 4.55 22.01 13.62
N GLU A 249 5.70 22.67 13.73
CA GLU A 249 6.28 23.02 15.02
C GLU A 249 5.34 23.88 15.88
N LYS A 250 4.77 24.94 15.28
CA LYS A 250 3.84 25.84 15.97
C LYS A 250 2.59 25.11 16.46
N ASP A 251 2.11 24.13 15.71
CA ASP A 251 0.95 23.31 16.04
C ASP A 251 1.30 22.18 17.03
N GLY A 252 2.57 22.01 17.38
CA GLY A 252 3.06 20.98 18.29
C GLY A 252 3.22 19.59 17.64
N ASP A 253 3.10 19.48 16.32
CA ASP A 253 3.38 18.25 15.57
C ASP A 253 4.89 18.11 15.32
N ILE A 254 5.59 17.72 16.40
CA ILE A 254 7.06 17.67 16.41
C ILE A 254 7.60 16.58 15.48
N HIS A 255 6.89 15.45 15.33
CA HIS A 255 7.30 14.39 14.41
C HIS A 255 7.28 14.88 12.96
N LEU A 256 6.21 15.55 12.54
CA LEU A 256 6.12 16.14 11.21
C LEU A 256 7.21 17.19 10.97
N ALA A 257 7.46 18.06 11.96
CA ALA A 257 8.50 19.07 11.84
C ALA A 257 9.89 18.45 11.65
N ILE A 258 10.22 17.39 12.40
CA ILE A 258 11.49 16.65 12.27
C ILE A 258 11.59 15.94 10.92
N ASP A 259 10.51 15.31 10.45
CA ASP A 259 10.47 14.63 9.15
C ASP A 259 10.70 15.59 7.97
N LEU A 260 10.21 16.83 8.09
CA LEU A 260 10.46 17.89 7.12
C LEU A 260 11.90 18.42 7.19
N CYS A 261 12.56 18.38 8.35
CA CYS A 261 13.98 18.70 8.44
C CYS A 261 14.84 17.76 7.59
N ALA A 262 14.61 16.44 7.63
CA ALA A 262 15.39 15.50 6.83
C ALA A 262 15.29 15.77 5.32
N ARG A 263 14.08 16.13 4.85
CA ARG A 263 13.81 16.52 3.45
C ARG A 263 14.51 17.81 3.08
N LEU A 264 14.38 18.85 3.91
CA LEU A 264 15.07 20.13 3.69
C LEU A 264 16.60 19.97 3.70
N GLU A 265 17.14 19.11 4.56
CA GLU A 265 18.57 18.82 4.61
C GLU A 265 19.06 18.21 3.30
N HIS A 266 18.31 17.24 2.76
CA HIS A 266 18.60 16.66 1.44
C HIS A 266 18.64 17.76 0.35
N VAL A 267 17.64 18.64 0.31
CA VAL A 267 17.57 19.71 -0.70
C VAL A 267 18.70 20.73 -0.55
N TYR A 268 19.03 21.17 0.68
CA TYR A 268 20.13 22.11 0.88
C TYR A 268 21.49 21.50 0.58
N LYS A 269 21.70 20.20 0.86
CA LYS A 269 22.91 19.48 0.41
C LYS A 269 23.00 19.43 -1.11
N ALA A 270 21.90 19.08 -1.79
CA ALA A 270 21.86 18.98 -3.25
C ALA A 270 22.13 20.33 -3.95
N THR A 271 21.70 21.44 -3.35
CA THR A 271 21.87 22.80 -3.89
C THR A 271 23.15 23.51 -3.41
N GLY A 272 23.88 22.92 -2.45
CA GLY A 272 25.06 23.55 -1.85
C GLY A 272 24.75 24.75 -0.94
N ASP A 273 23.51 24.89 -0.48
CA ASP A 273 23.09 26.00 0.39
C ASP A 273 23.57 25.80 1.83
N ARG A 274 24.78 26.30 2.10
CA ARG A 274 25.41 26.23 3.44
C ARG A 274 24.64 27.03 4.48
N ALA A 275 24.03 28.15 4.11
CA ALA A 275 23.30 28.99 5.05
C ALA A 275 21.99 28.30 5.47
N GLY A 276 21.27 27.72 4.49
CA GLY A 276 20.11 26.87 4.72
C GLY A 276 20.42 25.69 5.64
N LEU A 277 21.53 24.98 5.40
CA LEU A 277 21.97 23.87 6.26
C LEU A 277 22.26 24.30 7.70
N GLN A 278 22.96 25.44 7.88
CA GLN A 278 23.28 25.92 9.22
C GLN A 278 22.01 26.31 9.99
N ALA A 279 21.08 27.03 9.35
CA ALA A 279 19.81 27.40 9.97
C ALA A 279 18.99 26.15 10.32
N LEU A 280 18.91 25.18 9.40
CA LEU A 280 18.18 23.94 9.61
C LEU A 280 18.78 23.08 10.74
N ALA A 281 20.10 23.06 10.90
CA ALA A 281 20.75 22.35 12.00
C ALA A 281 20.34 22.92 13.37
N SER A 282 20.20 24.24 13.48
CA SER A 282 19.69 24.89 14.70
C SER A 282 18.22 24.53 14.96
N ASP A 283 17.38 24.54 13.91
CA ASP A 283 15.98 24.14 14.02
C ASP A 283 15.84 22.67 14.45
N ALA A 284 16.56 21.76 13.78
CA ALA A 284 16.54 20.34 14.07
C ALA A 284 17.01 20.03 15.50
N ALA A 285 18.07 20.70 15.99
CA ALA A 285 18.54 20.51 17.36
C ALA A 285 17.46 20.89 18.38
N ARG A 286 16.80 22.04 18.16
CA ARG A 286 15.72 22.53 19.02
C ARG A 286 14.48 21.62 18.98
N LEU A 287 14.08 21.14 17.80
CA LEU A 287 12.97 20.21 17.63
C LEU A 287 13.24 18.86 18.30
N ASN A 288 14.46 18.32 18.17
CA ASN A 288 14.84 17.07 18.86
C ASN A 288 14.83 17.24 20.39
N GLU A 289 15.27 18.38 20.92
CA GLU A 289 15.16 18.65 22.36
C GLU A 289 13.69 18.72 22.82
N MET A 290 12.80 19.33 22.03
CA MET A 290 11.36 19.33 22.30
C MET A 290 10.78 17.92 22.27
N HIS A 291 11.12 17.13 21.26
CA HIS A 291 10.72 15.73 21.14
C HIS A 291 11.16 14.90 22.36
N ASP A 292 12.42 15.02 22.78
CA ASP A 292 12.97 14.27 23.93
C ASP A 292 12.27 14.64 25.25
N ARG A 293 11.85 15.91 25.41
CA ARG A 293 11.05 16.34 26.57
C ARG A 293 9.64 15.77 26.55
N MET A 294 9.04 15.61 25.36
CA MET A 294 7.70 15.03 25.18
C MET A 294 7.69 13.50 25.32
N HIS A 295 8.77 12.84 24.91
CA HIS A 295 8.91 11.37 24.91
C HIS A 295 10.21 10.91 25.59
N PRO A 296 10.33 11.05 26.93
CA PRO A 296 11.54 10.64 27.64
C PRO A 296 11.80 9.13 27.46
N GLY A 297 12.90 8.79 26.77
CA GLY A 297 13.34 7.41 26.54
C GLY A 297 13.22 6.89 25.09
N HIS A 298 12.52 7.61 24.21
CA HIS A 298 12.46 7.30 22.77
C HIS A 298 13.63 7.95 22.02
N ARG A 299 14.84 7.39 22.11
CA ARG A 299 15.93 7.78 21.20
C ARG A 299 15.85 6.98 19.92
N HIS A 300 15.65 7.64 18.77
CA HIS A 300 15.93 7.06 17.47
C HIS A 300 17.41 6.65 17.42
N ARG A 301 17.69 5.35 17.27
CA ARG A 301 19.03 4.90 16.93
C ARG A 301 19.36 5.48 15.55
N ARG A 302 20.40 6.32 15.52
CA ARG A 302 21.03 6.82 14.29
C ARG A 302 21.53 5.67 13.43
#